data_AF-A0A0P6F5P6-F1
#
_entry.id   AF-A0A0P6F5P6-F1
#
_cell.length_a   1.000
_cell.length_b   1.000
_cell.length_c   1.000
_cell.angle_alpha   90.00
_cell.angle_beta   90.00
_cell.angle_gamma   90.00
#
_symmetry.space_group_name_H-M   'P 1'
#
loop_
_entity.id
_entity.type
_entity.pdbx_description
1 polymer ?
#
loop_
_entity_poly.entity_id
_entity_poly.type
_entity_poly.pdbx_seq_one_letter_code
_entity_poly.pdbx_strand_id
1 'polypeptide(L)'
;MTSELRTKKGSSPEARISLARAKGPAVPRGSVSCENVSVIPNLSVSALNSDVICDFPFKEMVDFHKAHGKEGTIVVTKVEEPSKYGVVVYSDQGRIEKFVEKPTEFVSNKINAGMYIFNPSIMKRIELRPMSIEKEVFPCMANDAELFAYELQGFWMDVGQPKDFITGTSLYLKSVREKNPSMLYTGPGVVGNSLVDPTAVIGANCRIGPNVTIGPGVVIEDGVCVKRCTILRGATIKSHSWLDSCIVGWKCVVGRWVCSINVIGLV
;
A
#
# COMPACT_ATOMS: atom_id res chain seq x y z
N MET A 1 -20.01 -26.20 0.14
CA MET A 1 -18.58 -26.49 -0.09
C MET A 1 -17.79 -25.52 0.78
N THR A 2 -17.10 -26.02 1.80
CA THR A 2 -16.59 -25.26 2.95
C THR A 2 -15.43 -24.32 2.58
N SER A 3 -15.52 -23.06 3.03
CA SER A 3 -14.40 -22.12 3.03
C SER A 3 -13.53 -22.39 4.26
N GLU A 4 -12.22 -22.60 4.08
CA GLU A 4 -11.29 -22.66 5.21
C GLU A 4 -10.98 -21.25 5.69
N LEU A 5 -11.69 -20.78 6.71
CA LEU A 5 -11.31 -19.60 7.48
C LEU A 5 -10.11 -19.97 8.36
N ARG A 6 -8.90 -19.55 7.97
CA ARG A 6 -7.73 -19.63 8.85
C ARG A 6 -7.57 -18.31 9.58
N THR A 7 -7.79 -18.34 10.89
CA THR A 7 -7.52 -17.23 11.79
C THR A 7 -6.10 -17.39 12.33
N LYS A 8 -5.26 -16.35 12.19
CA LYS A 8 -3.99 -16.25 12.92
C LYS A 8 -4.08 -15.10 13.91
N LYS A 9 -3.70 -15.36 15.16
CA LYS A 9 -3.57 -14.31 16.17
C LYS A 9 -2.44 -13.38 15.70
N GLY A 10 -2.74 -12.10 15.53
CA GLY A 10 -1.74 -11.08 15.21
C GLY A 10 -0.70 -10.97 16.32
N SER A 11 0.43 -10.32 16.03
CA SER A 11 1.46 -10.02 17.03
C SER A 11 1.00 -9.01 18.10
N SER A 12 -0.15 -8.34 17.91
CA SER A 12 -0.82 -7.54 18.94
C SER A 12 -2.05 -8.28 19.50
N PRO A 13 -2.39 -8.13 20.79
CA PRO A 13 -3.52 -8.83 21.42
C PRO A 13 -4.90 -8.48 20.85
N GLU A 14 -5.02 -7.37 20.10
CA GLU A 14 -6.29 -6.72 19.76
C GLU A 14 -6.68 -6.86 18.28
N ALA A 15 -5.74 -7.20 17.39
CA ALA A 15 -6.03 -7.38 15.96
C ALA A 15 -6.14 -8.86 15.58
N ARG A 16 -7.31 -9.28 15.10
CA ARG A 16 -7.52 -10.61 14.50
C ARG A 16 -7.49 -10.49 12.99
N ILE A 17 -6.54 -11.17 12.35
CA ILE A 17 -6.46 -11.26 10.90
C ILE A 17 -7.07 -12.60 10.47
N SER A 18 -8.17 -12.53 9.73
CA SER A 18 -8.80 -13.67 9.09
C SER A 18 -8.43 -13.64 7.61
N LEU A 19 -7.81 -14.72 7.11
CA LEU A 19 -7.49 -14.84 5.69
C LEU A 19 -8.62 -15.59 4.99
N ALA A 20 -9.24 -14.96 4.00
CA ALA A 20 -10.15 -15.60 3.07
C ALA A 20 -9.48 -15.65 1.68
N ARG A 21 -9.56 -16.79 1.01
CA ARG A 21 -9.04 -16.96 -0.35
C ARG A 21 -10.21 -17.09 -1.31
N ALA A 22 -10.32 -16.16 -2.26
CA ALA A 22 -11.29 -16.26 -3.34
C ALA A 22 -11.04 -17.55 -4.13
N LYS A 23 -12.09 -18.34 -4.38
CA LYS A 23 -12.07 -19.46 -5.32
C LYS A 23 -12.67 -18.98 -6.65
N GLY A 24 -11.88 -18.99 -7.72
CA GLY A 24 -12.32 -18.54 -9.04
C GLY A 24 -11.24 -17.80 -9.83
N PRO A 25 -11.51 -17.42 -11.09
CA PRO A 25 -10.59 -16.59 -11.88
C PRO A 25 -10.33 -15.25 -11.20
N ALA A 26 -9.16 -14.66 -11.44
CA ALA A 26 -8.79 -13.36 -10.90
C ALA A 26 -9.85 -12.32 -11.28
N VAL A 27 -10.50 -11.74 -10.28
CA VAL A 27 -11.44 -10.64 -10.46
C VAL A 27 -10.66 -9.30 -10.48
N PRO A 28 -11.14 -8.27 -11.21
CA PRO A 28 -10.49 -6.96 -11.28
C PRO A 28 -10.21 -6.33 -9.90
N ARG A 29 -9.24 -5.40 -9.80
CA ARG A 29 -9.03 -4.61 -8.58
C ARG A 29 -10.35 -3.94 -8.13
N GLY A 30 -10.57 -3.86 -6.81
CA GLY A 30 -11.84 -3.36 -6.25
C GLY A 30 -13.03 -4.35 -6.34
N SER A 31 -12.83 -5.55 -6.87
CA SER A 31 -13.86 -6.59 -6.88
C SER A 31 -13.92 -7.31 -5.54
N VAL A 32 -15.10 -7.35 -4.95
CA VAL A 32 -15.34 -8.11 -3.73
C VAL A 32 -16.00 -9.43 -4.14
N SER A 33 -15.28 -10.54 -3.96
CA SER A 33 -15.87 -11.87 -4.04
C SER A 33 -16.34 -12.27 -2.64
N CYS A 34 -17.62 -12.07 -2.36
CA CYS A 34 -18.21 -12.50 -1.08
C CYS A 34 -18.49 -14.00 -1.08
N GLU A 35 -17.53 -14.80 -0.61
CA GLU A 35 -17.81 -16.16 -0.14
C GLU A 35 -17.70 -16.17 1.40
N ASN A 36 -18.85 -16.25 2.07
CA ASN A 36 -19.00 -16.37 3.53
C ASN A 36 -18.40 -15.21 4.36
N VAL A 37 -18.90 -13.99 4.18
CA VAL A 37 -18.60 -12.88 5.10
C VAL A 37 -19.49 -13.01 6.35
N SER A 38 -18.88 -13.36 7.48
CA SER A 38 -19.51 -13.19 8.80
C SER A 38 -19.33 -11.74 9.23
N VAL A 39 -20.35 -10.91 9.00
CA VAL A 39 -20.35 -9.51 9.46
C VAL A 39 -20.75 -9.51 10.94
N ILE A 40 -19.94 -8.89 11.78
CA ILE A 40 -20.34 -8.59 13.16
C ILE A 40 -21.32 -7.41 13.07
N PRO A 41 -22.61 -7.57 13.42
CA PRO A 41 -23.57 -6.47 13.36
C PRO A 41 -23.08 -5.30 14.23
N ASN A 42 -23.29 -4.08 13.73
CA ASN A 42 -22.92 -2.79 14.34
C ASN A 42 -21.44 -2.38 14.31
N LEU A 43 -20.57 -3.09 13.58
CA LEU A 43 -19.19 -2.67 13.36
C LEU A 43 -18.99 -2.14 11.94
N SER A 44 -18.47 -0.91 11.80
CA SER A 44 -18.06 -0.37 10.50
C SER A 44 -17.02 -1.28 9.85
N VAL A 45 -17.11 -1.43 8.54
CA VAL A 45 -16.19 -2.24 7.73
C VAL A 45 -15.16 -1.32 7.11
N SER A 46 -13.89 -1.54 7.42
CA SER A 46 -12.77 -0.89 6.72
C SER A 46 -12.24 -1.80 5.63
N ALA A 47 -12.07 -1.27 4.43
CA ALA A 47 -11.49 -1.98 3.30
C ALA A 47 -10.33 -1.16 2.73
N LEU A 48 -9.26 -1.83 2.32
CA LEU A 48 -8.09 -1.19 1.72
C LEU A 48 -7.49 -2.07 0.63
N ASN A 49 -6.96 -1.43 -0.40
CA ASN A 49 -6.18 -2.07 -1.44
C ASN A 49 -4.79 -2.43 -0.89
N SER A 50 -4.35 -3.66 -1.11
CA SER A 50 -3.09 -4.18 -0.55
C SER A 50 -1.83 -3.70 -1.29
N ASP A 51 -2.00 -3.06 -2.45
CA ASP A 51 -0.95 -2.55 -3.33
C ASP A 51 -0.69 -1.04 -3.15
N VAL A 52 -1.18 -0.42 -2.08
CA VAL A 52 -0.98 1.02 -1.81
C VAL A 52 0.12 1.26 -0.78
N ILE A 53 0.98 2.24 -1.06
CA ILE A 53 1.93 2.80 -0.08
C ILE A 53 1.55 4.26 0.17
N CYS A 54 1.19 4.58 1.42
CA CYS A 54 0.89 5.94 1.87
C CYS A 54 1.06 6.07 3.39
N ASP A 55 0.88 7.28 3.90
CA ASP A 55 0.68 7.52 5.32
C ASP A 55 -0.79 7.29 5.69
N PHE A 56 -1.11 6.07 6.13
CA PHE A 56 -2.49 5.65 6.42
C PHE A 56 -3.14 6.48 7.56
N PRO A 57 -4.17 7.31 7.27
CA PRO A 57 -4.78 8.21 8.24
C PRO A 57 -5.98 7.55 8.95
N PHE A 58 -5.80 6.34 9.49
CA PHE A 58 -6.94 5.54 9.97
C PHE A 58 -7.77 6.23 11.05
N LYS A 59 -7.11 6.93 11.99
CA LYS A 59 -7.79 7.60 13.09
C LYS A 59 -8.64 8.75 12.54
N GLU A 60 -8.04 9.60 11.71
CA GLU A 60 -8.68 10.76 11.10
C GLU A 60 -9.83 10.35 10.19
N MET A 61 -9.67 9.25 9.44
CA MET A 61 -10.74 8.68 8.62
C MET A 61 -11.93 8.22 9.46
N VAL A 62 -11.69 7.53 10.58
CA VAL A 62 -12.77 7.07 11.48
C VAL A 62 -13.49 8.27 12.10
N ASP A 63 -12.74 9.28 12.55
CA ASP A 63 -13.31 10.49 13.13
C ASP A 63 -14.16 11.25 12.09
N PHE A 64 -13.67 11.39 10.86
CA PHE A 64 -14.40 11.98 9.73
C PHE A 64 -15.67 11.19 9.38
N HIS A 65 -15.58 9.86 9.28
CA HIS A 65 -16.72 8.99 8.97
C HIS A 65 -17.85 9.13 9.99
N LYS A 66 -17.49 9.13 11.28
CA LYS A 66 -18.44 9.33 12.38
C LYS A 66 -19.06 10.72 12.36
N ALA A 67 -18.30 11.76 12.00
CA ALA A 67 -18.77 13.14 12.00
C ALA A 67 -19.87 13.39 10.96
N HIS A 68 -19.75 12.83 9.74
CA HIS A 68 -20.79 13.02 8.72
C HIS A 68 -21.95 12.02 8.83
N GLY A 69 -21.74 10.85 9.47
CA GLY A 69 -22.81 9.90 9.81
C GLY A 69 -23.51 9.24 8.61
N LYS A 70 -22.83 9.18 7.45
CA LYS A 70 -23.36 8.61 6.19
C LYS A 70 -22.82 7.22 5.93
N GLU A 71 -23.38 6.54 4.94
CA GLU A 71 -23.08 5.14 4.65
C GLU A 71 -21.60 4.85 4.34
N GLY A 72 -20.88 5.74 3.67
CA GLY A 72 -19.50 5.48 3.28
C GLY A 72 -18.58 6.70 3.23
N THR A 73 -17.32 6.44 3.56
CA THR A 73 -16.18 7.34 3.31
C THR A 73 -15.19 6.63 2.40
N ILE A 74 -14.74 7.30 1.35
CA ILE A 74 -13.59 6.87 0.54
C ILE A 74 -12.46 7.87 0.69
N VAL A 75 -11.22 7.39 0.68
CA VAL A 75 -10.07 8.29 0.63
C VAL A 75 -9.76 8.67 -0.79
N VAL A 76 -9.48 9.95 -0.99
CA VAL A 76 -9.08 10.51 -2.26
C VAL A 76 -7.70 11.12 -2.16
N THR A 77 -6.96 11.11 -3.28
CA THR A 77 -5.68 11.81 -3.41
C THR A 77 -5.62 12.52 -4.75
N LYS A 78 -4.71 13.49 -4.88
CA LYS A 78 -4.48 14.22 -6.13
C LYS A 78 -3.35 13.56 -6.91
N VAL A 79 -3.58 13.28 -8.19
CA VAL A 79 -2.57 12.76 -9.12
C VAL A 79 -2.51 13.59 -10.40
N GLU A 80 -1.38 13.58 -11.08
CA GLU A 80 -1.23 14.25 -12.38
C GLU A 80 -2.00 13.51 -13.50
N GLU A 81 -1.96 12.17 -13.48
CA GLU A 81 -2.56 11.32 -14.52
C GLU A 81 -3.67 10.42 -13.92
N PRO A 82 -4.95 10.85 -14.00
CA PRO A 82 -6.05 10.16 -13.33
C PRO A 82 -6.72 9.05 -14.16
N SER A 83 -6.40 8.91 -15.46
CA SER A 83 -7.10 8.02 -16.40
C SER A 83 -7.17 6.53 -15.98
N LYS A 84 -6.24 6.08 -15.14
CA LYS A 84 -6.15 4.69 -14.67
C LYS A 84 -7.00 4.40 -13.43
N TYR A 85 -7.63 5.41 -12.83
CA TYR A 85 -8.27 5.31 -11.52
C TYR A 85 -9.72 5.78 -11.55
N GLY A 86 -10.45 5.52 -10.46
CA GLY A 86 -11.75 6.13 -10.21
C GLY A 86 -11.58 7.60 -9.85
N VAL A 87 -12.19 8.49 -10.64
CA VAL A 87 -12.13 9.94 -10.46
C VAL A 87 -13.34 10.43 -9.69
N VAL A 88 -13.10 11.37 -8.78
CA VAL A 88 -14.09 11.86 -7.82
C VAL A 88 -14.24 13.37 -7.95
N VAL A 89 -15.49 13.83 -7.94
CA VAL A 89 -15.87 15.23 -7.74
C VAL A 89 -16.69 15.30 -6.46
N TYR A 90 -16.32 16.20 -5.56
CA TYR A 90 -16.96 16.36 -4.26
C TYR A 90 -17.05 17.84 -3.88
N SER A 91 -18.07 18.16 -3.09
CA SER A 91 -18.30 19.50 -2.53
C SER A 91 -17.30 19.86 -1.43
N ASP A 92 -17.28 21.12 -1.00
CA ASP A 92 -16.38 21.60 0.08
C ASP A 92 -16.55 20.84 1.42
N GLN A 93 -17.72 20.25 1.65
CA GLN A 93 -17.99 19.43 2.85
C GLN A 93 -17.58 17.95 2.68
N GLY A 94 -16.95 17.59 1.56
CA GLY A 94 -16.52 16.23 1.25
C GLY A 94 -17.61 15.33 0.64
N ARG A 95 -18.87 15.79 0.51
CA ARG A 95 -19.92 14.97 -0.13
C ARG A 95 -19.57 14.73 -1.60
N ILE A 96 -19.53 13.47 -2.03
CA ILE A 96 -19.23 13.10 -3.41
C ILE A 96 -20.46 13.35 -4.28
N GLU A 97 -20.26 14.15 -5.32
CA GLU A 97 -21.30 14.51 -6.30
C GLU A 97 -21.22 13.60 -7.53
N LYS A 98 -20.01 13.18 -7.90
CA LYS A 98 -19.79 12.31 -9.04
C LYS A 98 -18.60 11.38 -8.79
N PHE A 99 -18.80 10.10 -9.09
CA PHE A 99 -17.75 9.09 -9.14
C PHE A 99 -17.71 8.50 -10.55
N VAL A 100 -16.55 8.48 -11.19
CA VAL A 100 -16.37 7.94 -12.54
C VAL A 100 -15.17 7.01 -12.58
N GLU A 101 -15.40 5.72 -12.78
CA GLU A 101 -14.33 4.73 -12.86
C GLU A 101 -13.60 4.79 -14.21
N LYS A 102 -12.27 5.04 -14.20
CA LYS A 102 -11.40 5.05 -15.38
C LYS A 102 -11.97 5.88 -16.54
N PRO A 103 -12.11 7.21 -16.35
CA PRO A 103 -12.78 8.06 -17.33
C PRO A 103 -11.94 8.17 -18.62
N THR A 104 -12.62 8.24 -19.76
CA THR A 104 -11.99 8.49 -21.08
C THR A 104 -11.69 9.97 -21.32
N GLU A 105 -12.39 10.86 -20.61
CA GLU A 105 -12.21 12.30 -20.66
C GLU A 105 -11.78 12.84 -19.29
N PHE A 106 -11.14 13.99 -19.26
CA PHE A 106 -10.74 14.60 -17.99
C PHE A 106 -11.96 15.06 -17.19
N VAL A 107 -12.09 14.57 -15.95
CA VAL A 107 -13.17 14.98 -15.03
C VAL A 107 -12.60 15.78 -13.85
N SER A 108 -11.56 15.26 -13.20
CA SER A 108 -10.88 15.83 -12.03
C SER A 108 -9.53 15.13 -11.86
N ASN A 109 -8.63 15.75 -11.10
CA ASN A 109 -7.35 15.15 -10.70
C ASN A 109 -7.41 14.45 -9.34
N LYS A 110 -8.59 14.39 -8.72
CA LYS A 110 -8.84 13.68 -7.46
C LYS A 110 -9.28 12.26 -7.76
N ILE A 111 -8.51 11.29 -7.29
CA ILE A 111 -8.74 9.87 -7.54
C ILE A 111 -9.00 9.12 -6.25
N ASN A 112 -9.74 8.02 -6.35
CA ASN A 112 -9.93 7.03 -5.31
C ASN A 112 -8.58 6.40 -4.93
N ALA A 113 -8.17 6.58 -3.67
CA ALA A 113 -6.90 6.11 -3.14
C ALA A 113 -6.93 4.64 -2.67
N GLY A 114 -8.08 3.96 -2.82
CA GLY A 114 -8.20 2.54 -2.47
C GLY A 114 -8.37 2.26 -0.98
N MET A 115 -8.91 3.20 -0.21
CA MET A 115 -9.18 3.02 1.22
C MET A 115 -10.58 3.52 1.57
N TYR A 116 -11.30 2.73 2.35
CA TYR A 116 -12.72 2.91 2.55
C TYR A 116 -13.15 2.59 3.98
N ILE A 117 -14.18 3.28 4.45
CA ILE A 117 -14.93 2.94 5.67
C ILE A 117 -16.41 2.94 5.29
N PHE A 118 -17.10 1.84 5.59
CA PHE A 118 -18.54 1.70 5.35
C PHE A 118 -19.29 1.31 6.61
N ASN A 119 -20.51 1.81 6.73
CA ASN A 119 -21.49 1.26 7.66
C ASN A 119 -21.98 -0.11 7.14
N PRO A 120 -22.42 -1.03 8.03
CA PRO A 120 -22.92 -2.34 7.64
C PRO A 120 -24.07 -2.32 6.62
N SER A 121 -24.80 -1.20 6.50
CA SER A 121 -25.87 -1.02 5.51
C SER A 121 -25.40 -1.20 4.08
N ILE A 122 -24.10 -1.01 3.80
CA ILE A 122 -23.48 -1.23 2.47
C ILE A 122 -23.75 -2.63 1.93
N MET A 123 -23.92 -3.61 2.82
CA MET A 123 -24.20 -5.00 2.43
C MET A 123 -25.52 -5.14 1.68
N LYS A 124 -26.47 -4.20 1.84
CA LYS A 124 -27.71 -4.16 1.07
C LYS A 124 -27.49 -3.75 -0.40
N ARG A 125 -26.34 -3.13 -0.70
CA ARG A 125 -25.95 -2.69 -2.05
C ARG A 125 -25.04 -3.70 -2.75
N ILE A 126 -24.53 -4.70 -2.03
CA ILE A 126 -23.60 -5.69 -2.55
C ILE A 126 -24.35 -6.99 -2.81
N GLU A 127 -24.37 -7.41 -4.07
CA GLU A 127 -24.95 -8.69 -4.48
C GLU A 127 -23.92 -9.81 -4.30
N LEU A 128 -24.38 -11.04 -4.00
CA LEU A 128 -23.54 -12.22 -3.89
C LEU A 128 -23.14 -12.77 -5.26
N ARG A 129 -22.50 -11.92 -6.06
CA ARG A 129 -21.92 -12.26 -7.37
C ARG A 129 -20.61 -11.48 -7.56
N PRO A 130 -19.75 -11.89 -8.51
CA PRO A 130 -18.65 -11.06 -8.95
C PRO A 130 -19.17 -9.68 -9.38
N MET A 131 -18.73 -8.63 -8.70
CA MET A 131 -19.10 -7.25 -8.99
C MET A 131 -17.97 -6.29 -8.59
N SER A 132 -17.93 -5.13 -9.22
CA SER A 132 -17.00 -4.04 -8.88
C SER A 132 -17.73 -2.98 -8.08
N ILE A 133 -17.31 -2.76 -6.83
CA ILE A 133 -17.90 -1.71 -5.97
C ILE A 133 -17.71 -0.32 -6.60
N GLU A 134 -16.55 -0.09 -7.23
CA GLU A 134 -16.21 1.17 -7.89
C GLU A 134 -17.11 1.49 -9.08
N LYS A 135 -17.51 0.48 -9.84
CA LYS A 135 -18.39 0.66 -11.02
C LYS A 135 -19.87 0.62 -10.69
N GLU A 136 -20.27 -0.24 -9.75
CA GLU A 136 -21.68 -0.60 -9.54
C GLU A 136 -22.27 0.02 -8.28
N VAL A 137 -21.46 0.31 -7.25
CA VAL A 137 -21.94 0.76 -5.94
C VAL A 137 -21.64 2.23 -5.67
N PHE A 138 -20.40 2.68 -5.89
CA PHE A 138 -20.02 4.08 -5.60
C PHE A 138 -20.81 5.13 -6.39
N PRO A 139 -21.10 4.95 -7.70
CA PRO A 139 -21.94 5.90 -8.42
C PRO A 139 -23.34 6.02 -7.81
N CYS A 140 -23.92 4.88 -7.38
CA CYS A 140 -25.23 4.85 -6.73
C CYS A 140 -25.20 5.55 -5.36
N MET A 141 -24.19 5.27 -4.53
CA MET A 141 -24.03 5.93 -3.23
C MET A 141 -23.79 7.44 -3.36
N ALA A 142 -23.06 7.88 -4.38
CA ALA A 142 -22.86 9.29 -4.67
C ALA A 142 -24.19 9.97 -5.04
N ASN A 143 -24.99 9.34 -5.92
CA ASN A 143 -26.32 9.82 -6.30
C ASN A 143 -27.29 9.91 -5.10
N ASP A 144 -27.19 8.96 -4.17
CA ASP A 144 -27.99 8.94 -2.94
C ASP A 144 -27.49 9.91 -1.85
N ALA A 145 -26.40 10.65 -2.10
CA ALA A 145 -25.73 11.53 -1.14
C ALA A 145 -25.23 10.81 0.14
N GLU A 146 -24.83 9.55 -0.01
CA GLU A 146 -24.39 8.65 1.06
C GLU A 146 -22.88 8.34 1.04
N LEU A 147 -22.14 8.90 0.08
CA LEU A 147 -20.69 8.72 -0.07
C LEU A 147 -19.93 10.05 0.11
N PHE A 148 -18.89 10.02 0.95
CA PHE A 148 -18.05 11.17 1.26
C PHE A 148 -16.58 10.89 0.96
N ALA A 149 -15.86 11.91 0.52
CA ALA A 149 -14.43 11.91 0.23
C ALA A 149 -13.65 12.48 1.42
N TYR A 150 -12.67 11.71 1.89
CA TYR A 150 -11.64 12.19 2.80
C TYR A 150 -10.33 12.41 2.02
N GLU A 151 -9.79 13.62 2.02
CA GLU A 151 -8.56 13.92 1.28
C GLU A 151 -7.30 13.50 2.06
N LEU A 152 -6.55 12.55 1.49
CA LEU A 152 -5.30 12.07 2.04
C LEU A 152 -4.25 13.18 2.09
N GLN A 153 -3.61 13.31 3.25
CA GLN A 153 -2.47 14.20 3.43
C GLN A 153 -1.16 13.42 3.28
N GLY A 154 -0.22 13.97 2.53
CA GLY A 154 1.09 13.35 2.31
C GLY A 154 1.19 12.60 0.99
N PHE A 155 2.03 11.56 0.95
CA PHE A 155 2.32 10.83 -0.27
C PHE A 155 1.36 9.64 -0.46
N TRP A 156 1.19 9.24 -1.71
CA TRP A 156 0.44 8.07 -2.11
C TRP A 156 1.10 7.43 -3.33
N MET A 157 1.13 6.10 -3.37
CA MET A 157 1.65 5.34 -4.49
C MET A 157 0.84 4.05 -4.67
N ASP A 158 0.33 3.82 -5.88
CA ASP A 158 -0.17 2.52 -6.34
C ASP A 158 1.01 1.67 -6.86
N VAL A 159 1.19 0.47 -6.30
CA VAL A 159 2.29 -0.44 -6.62
C VAL A 159 1.80 -1.51 -7.59
N GLY A 160 1.82 -1.18 -8.88
CA GLY A 160 1.48 -2.12 -9.95
C GLY A 160 2.68 -2.89 -10.52
N GLN A 161 3.88 -2.29 -10.50
CA GLN A 161 5.10 -2.83 -11.10
C GLN A 161 6.29 -2.69 -10.14
N PRO A 162 7.38 -3.47 -10.33
CA PRO A 162 8.56 -3.39 -9.45
C PRO A 162 9.17 -1.98 -9.32
N LYS A 163 9.17 -1.19 -10.40
CA LYS A 163 9.64 0.21 -10.36
C LYS A 163 8.78 1.09 -9.43
N ASP A 164 7.48 0.79 -9.35
CA ASP A 164 6.53 1.53 -8.54
C ASP A 164 6.81 1.27 -7.06
N PHE A 165 7.18 0.04 -6.72
CA PHE A 165 7.60 -0.33 -5.37
C PHE A 165 8.86 0.42 -4.92
N ILE A 166 9.88 0.54 -5.78
CA ILE A 166 11.11 1.29 -5.49
C ILE A 166 10.80 2.79 -5.30
N THR A 167 9.92 3.33 -6.14
CA THR A 167 9.47 4.72 -6.05
C THR A 167 8.69 4.97 -4.77
N GLY A 168 7.70 4.12 -4.46
CA GLY A 168 6.91 4.19 -3.24
C GLY A 168 7.77 4.03 -1.98
N THR A 169 8.77 3.15 -2.00
CA THR A 169 9.75 3.03 -0.91
C THR A 169 10.54 4.32 -0.72
N SER A 170 10.94 4.98 -1.82
CA SER A 170 11.64 6.28 -1.75
C SER A 170 10.75 7.38 -1.16
N LEU A 171 9.47 7.42 -1.53
CA LEU A 171 8.48 8.35 -0.96
C LEU A 171 8.25 8.08 0.53
N TYR A 172 8.12 6.81 0.91
CA TYR A 172 8.00 6.41 2.31
C TYR A 172 9.21 6.84 3.14
N LEU A 173 10.43 6.56 2.66
CA LEU A 173 11.67 6.97 3.35
C LEU A 173 11.79 8.49 3.49
N LYS A 174 11.27 9.27 2.52
CA LYS A 174 11.16 10.72 2.63
C LYS A 174 10.16 11.12 3.73
N SER A 175 8.98 10.51 3.78
CA SER A 175 8.01 10.74 4.86
C SER A 175 8.58 10.41 6.23
N VAL A 176 9.32 9.29 6.36
CA VAL A 176 10.01 8.93 7.61
C VAL A 176 11.03 10.02 8.00
N ARG A 177 11.78 10.59 7.06
CA ARG A 177 12.71 11.70 7.35
C ARG A 177 11.98 12.91 7.93
N GLU A 178 10.80 13.22 7.41
CA GLU A 178 10.01 14.38 7.82
C GLU A 178 9.31 14.17 9.17
N LYS A 179 8.77 12.97 9.40
CA LYS A 179 7.92 12.66 10.56
C LYS A 179 8.64 12.01 11.73
N ASN A 180 9.59 11.11 11.45
CA ASN A 180 10.31 10.35 12.48
C ASN A 180 11.76 10.06 12.03
N PRO A 181 12.61 11.10 11.94
CA PRO A 181 13.97 10.96 11.43
C PRO A 181 14.83 10.00 12.26
N SER A 182 14.50 9.76 13.54
CA SER A 182 15.20 8.81 14.41
C SER A 182 15.08 7.36 13.98
N MET A 183 14.09 7.00 13.16
CA MET A 183 14.00 5.64 12.59
C MET A 183 15.05 5.39 11.50
N LEU A 184 15.57 6.45 10.88
CA LEU A 184 16.51 6.30 9.76
C LEU A 184 17.88 5.89 10.30
N TYR A 185 18.45 4.88 9.65
CA TYR A 185 19.73 4.33 10.02
C TYR A 185 20.83 5.38 9.82
N THR A 186 21.71 5.45 10.82
CA THR A 186 22.94 6.24 10.75
C THR A 186 24.11 5.30 11.00
N GLY A 187 25.14 5.41 10.18
CA GLY A 187 26.30 4.53 10.23
C GLY A 187 27.33 4.89 9.18
N PRO A 188 28.53 4.27 9.22
CA PRO A 188 29.58 4.52 8.25
C PRO A 188 29.10 4.28 6.82
N GLY A 189 29.41 5.20 5.91
CA GLY A 189 29.12 5.05 4.48
C GLY A 189 27.64 5.21 4.08
N VAL A 190 26.75 5.51 5.02
CA VAL A 190 25.33 5.78 4.72
C VAL A 190 25.18 7.17 4.09
N VAL A 191 24.37 7.26 3.04
CA VAL A 191 24.07 8.50 2.32
C VAL A 191 22.56 8.64 2.18
N GLY A 192 21.97 9.74 2.65
CA GLY A 192 20.55 10.01 2.49
C GLY A 192 19.66 9.16 3.41
N ASN A 193 18.48 8.79 2.91
CA ASN A 193 17.48 8.06 3.70
C ASN A 193 17.68 6.55 3.55
N SER A 194 17.92 5.86 4.66
CA SER A 194 18.02 4.41 4.68
C SER A 194 17.34 3.85 5.93
N LEU A 195 16.66 2.72 5.79
CA LEU A 195 16.20 1.90 6.91
C LEU A 195 17.00 0.61 6.92
N VAL A 196 17.52 0.26 8.09
CA VAL A 196 18.31 -0.95 8.28
C VAL A 196 17.77 -1.67 9.50
N ASP A 197 17.33 -2.90 9.31
CA ASP A 197 16.94 -3.76 10.41
C ASP A 197 18.12 -3.99 11.36
N PRO A 198 17.93 -3.93 12.69
CA PRO A 198 19.01 -4.10 13.66
C PRO A 198 19.79 -5.41 13.55
N THR A 199 19.21 -6.46 12.97
CA THR A 199 19.89 -7.76 12.82
C THR A 199 20.64 -7.87 11.49
N ALA A 200 20.66 -6.84 10.66
CA ALA A 200 21.45 -6.81 9.44
C ALA A 200 22.93 -6.55 9.77
N VAL A 201 23.82 -7.17 9.00
CA VAL A 201 25.27 -7.01 9.14
C VAL A 201 25.80 -6.31 7.89
N ILE A 202 26.49 -5.20 8.08
CA ILE A 202 27.09 -4.40 7.00
C ILE A 202 28.61 -4.41 7.18
N GLY A 203 29.32 -4.87 6.15
CA GLY A 203 30.77 -4.92 6.09
C GLY A 203 31.44 -3.55 5.97
N ALA A 204 32.76 -3.56 6.00
CA ALA A 204 33.58 -2.36 5.91
C ALA A 204 33.52 -1.71 4.52
N ASN A 205 33.77 -0.40 4.46
CA ASN A 205 33.90 0.37 3.21
C ASN A 205 32.66 0.32 2.28
N CYS A 206 31.48 0.02 2.84
CA CYS A 206 30.23 0.05 2.09
C CYS A 206 29.73 1.48 1.85
N ARG A 207 28.95 1.68 0.80
CA ARG A 207 28.16 2.90 0.57
C ARG A 207 26.68 2.55 0.46
N ILE A 208 25.88 2.98 1.44
CA ILE A 208 24.47 2.62 1.56
C ILE A 208 23.58 3.85 1.35
N GLY A 209 22.91 3.91 0.22
CA GLY A 209 21.91 4.93 -0.10
C GLY A 209 22.28 5.84 -1.28
N PRO A 210 21.37 6.77 -1.65
CA PRO A 210 20.10 7.07 -0.96
C PRO A 210 18.99 6.06 -1.23
N ASN A 211 17.97 6.10 -0.37
CA ASN A 211 16.70 5.37 -0.47
C ASN A 211 16.88 3.85 -0.44
N VAL A 212 17.51 3.34 0.61
CA VAL A 212 17.78 1.90 0.75
C VAL A 212 17.05 1.33 1.96
N THR A 213 16.40 0.19 1.78
CA THR A 213 15.82 -0.61 2.86
C THR A 213 16.53 -1.95 2.97
N ILE A 214 17.05 -2.28 4.15
CA ILE A 214 17.74 -3.52 4.45
C ILE A 214 16.92 -4.29 5.48
N GLY A 215 16.40 -5.45 5.08
CA GLY A 215 15.55 -6.28 5.92
C GLY A 215 16.31 -7.13 6.94
N PRO A 216 15.57 -7.89 7.78
CA PRO A 216 16.18 -8.67 8.85
C PRO A 216 17.13 -9.75 8.36
N GLY A 217 18.26 -9.89 9.05
CA GLY A 217 19.27 -10.92 8.81
C GLY A 217 19.97 -10.81 7.45
N VAL A 218 19.88 -9.66 6.80
CA VAL A 218 20.64 -9.39 5.58
C VAL A 218 22.12 -9.25 5.91
N VAL A 219 22.97 -9.80 5.05
CA VAL A 219 24.43 -9.66 5.13
C VAL A 219 24.93 -8.90 3.90
N ILE A 220 25.59 -7.78 4.13
CA ILE A 220 26.30 -7.01 3.10
C ILE A 220 27.79 -7.17 3.38
N GLU A 221 28.52 -7.80 2.46
CA GLU A 221 29.98 -7.94 2.55
C GLU A 221 30.70 -6.61 2.20
N ASP A 222 32.01 -6.57 2.37
CA ASP A 222 32.82 -5.37 2.26
C ASP A 222 32.77 -4.71 0.86
N GLY A 223 32.88 -3.38 0.84
CA GLY A 223 33.01 -2.58 -0.38
C GLY A 223 31.76 -2.54 -1.25
N VAL A 224 30.60 -2.98 -0.75
CA VAL A 224 29.34 -2.97 -1.49
C VAL A 224 28.76 -1.56 -1.56
N CYS A 225 28.23 -1.19 -2.72
CA CYS A 225 27.57 0.08 -2.96
C CYS A 225 26.11 -0.18 -3.38
N VAL A 226 25.14 0.35 -2.64
CA VAL A 226 23.71 0.17 -2.94
C VAL A 226 22.98 1.51 -2.91
N LYS A 227 22.07 1.74 -3.86
CA LYS A 227 21.19 2.92 -3.85
C LYS A 227 19.84 2.59 -4.49
N ARG A 228 18.75 3.20 -3.98
CA ARG A 228 17.38 2.92 -4.42
C ARG A 228 17.04 1.43 -4.39
N CYS A 229 17.48 0.73 -3.36
CA CYS A 229 17.34 -0.72 -3.27
C CYS A 229 16.47 -1.15 -2.10
N THR A 230 15.73 -2.23 -2.29
CA THR A 230 15.11 -2.97 -1.19
C THR A 230 15.70 -4.37 -1.14
N ILE A 231 16.33 -4.70 -0.01
CA ILE A 231 17.00 -5.98 0.21
C ILE A 231 16.19 -6.75 1.23
N LEU A 232 15.51 -7.81 0.77
CA LEU A 232 14.58 -8.58 1.59
C LEU A 232 15.31 -9.55 2.53
N ARG A 233 14.55 -10.02 3.52
CA ARG A 233 15.04 -10.80 4.67
C ARG A 233 15.98 -11.93 4.26
N GLY A 234 17.12 -12.01 4.94
CA GLY A 234 18.11 -13.08 4.81
C GLY A 234 18.93 -13.07 3.51
N ALA A 235 18.80 -12.05 2.68
CA ALA A 235 19.63 -11.93 1.48
C ALA A 235 21.10 -11.67 1.82
N THR A 236 22.01 -12.06 0.93
CA THR A 236 23.46 -11.81 1.04
C THR A 236 23.96 -11.08 -0.20
N ILE A 237 24.59 -9.92 0.00
CA ILE A 237 25.25 -9.17 -1.08
C ILE A 237 26.74 -9.35 -0.92
N LYS A 238 27.38 -10.08 -1.85
CA LYS A 238 28.81 -10.34 -1.77
C LYS A 238 29.65 -9.14 -2.20
N SER A 239 30.92 -9.18 -1.79
CA SER A 239 31.87 -8.08 -1.79
C SER A 239 31.99 -7.36 -3.14
N HIS A 240 32.19 -6.05 -3.08
CA HIS A 240 32.45 -5.17 -4.24
C HIS A 240 31.35 -5.13 -5.30
N SER A 241 30.12 -5.45 -4.92
CA SER A 241 28.96 -5.34 -5.81
C SER A 241 28.34 -3.94 -5.76
N TRP A 242 27.80 -3.51 -6.91
CA TRP A 242 27.09 -2.25 -7.09
C TRP A 242 25.64 -2.51 -7.54
N LEU A 243 24.69 -2.10 -6.71
CA LEU A 243 23.25 -2.24 -7.00
C LEU A 243 22.59 -0.86 -7.06
N ASP A 244 21.79 -0.66 -8.10
CA ASP A 244 21.00 0.55 -8.28
C ASP A 244 19.58 0.19 -8.72
N SER A 245 18.57 0.65 -7.98
CA SER A 245 17.16 0.45 -8.36
C SER A 245 16.80 -1.05 -8.43
N CYS A 246 17.25 -1.80 -7.42
CA CYS A 246 17.06 -3.25 -7.32
C CYS A 246 16.11 -3.64 -6.19
N ILE A 247 15.35 -4.70 -6.42
CA ILE A 247 14.68 -5.47 -5.36
C ILE A 247 15.39 -6.81 -5.27
N VAL A 248 16.05 -7.08 -4.14
CA VAL A 248 16.72 -8.36 -3.88
C VAL A 248 15.79 -9.25 -3.06
N GLY A 249 15.41 -10.38 -3.63
CA GLY A 249 14.49 -11.35 -3.04
C GLY A 249 14.93 -11.96 -1.71
N TRP A 250 14.00 -12.64 -1.04
CA TRP A 250 14.28 -13.32 0.22
C TRP A 250 15.37 -14.38 0.05
N LYS A 251 16.35 -14.37 0.95
CA LYS A 251 17.47 -15.35 0.97
C LYS A 251 18.24 -15.44 -0.36
N CYS A 252 18.14 -14.43 -1.22
CA CYS A 252 18.92 -14.39 -2.44
C CYS A 252 20.38 -14.08 -2.16
N VAL A 253 21.27 -14.60 -2.99
CA VAL A 253 22.70 -14.32 -2.94
C VAL A 253 23.09 -13.57 -4.21
N VAL A 254 23.50 -12.31 -4.06
CA VAL A 254 24.14 -11.55 -5.14
C VAL A 254 25.64 -11.87 -5.11
N GLY A 255 26.20 -12.26 -6.26
CA GLY A 255 27.61 -12.61 -6.42
C GLY A 255 28.57 -11.46 -6.11
N ARG A 256 29.88 -11.73 -6.19
CA ARG A 256 30.92 -10.69 -6.06
C ARG A 256 31.03 -9.91 -7.38
N TRP A 257 31.38 -8.63 -7.29
CA TRP A 257 31.61 -7.76 -8.47
C TRP A 257 30.37 -7.63 -9.38
N VAL A 258 29.18 -7.84 -8.84
CA VAL A 258 27.94 -7.70 -9.61
C VAL A 258 27.63 -6.22 -9.78
N CYS A 259 27.41 -5.81 -11.02
CA CYS A 259 26.86 -4.50 -11.37
C CYS A 259 25.44 -4.75 -11.90
N SER A 260 24.42 -4.29 -11.16
CA SER A 260 23.02 -4.57 -11.54
C SER A 260 22.10 -3.35 -11.40
N ILE A 261 21.17 -3.28 -12.35
CA ILE A 261 20.10 -2.29 -12.45
C ILE A 261 18.74 -2.95 -12.72
N ASN A 262 18.34 -3.94 -11.90
CA ASN A 262 16.99 -4.51 -11.97
C ASN A 262 16.60 -5.36 -10.74
N VAL A 263 15.40 -5.94 -10.77
CA VAL A 263 14.92 -6.95 -9.83
C VAL A 263 15.80 -8.21 -9.87
N ILE A 264 16.17 -8.73 -8.71
CA ILE A 264 16.96 -9.95 -8.54
C ILE A 264 16.20 -10.92 -7.62
N GLY A 265 15.74 -12.04 -8.17
CA GLY A 265 15.30 -13.21 -7.39
C GLY A 265 13.94 -13.12 -6.70
N LEU A 266 12.95 -12.45 -7.30
CA LEU A 266 11.55 -12.61 -6.91
C LEU A 266 10.99 -13.89 -7.54
N VAL A 267 10.96 -15.00 -6.80
CA VAL A 267 10.26 -16.25 -7.18
C VAL A 267 9.34 -16.65 -6.04
#